data_AF-L0DBU2-F1
#
_entry.id   AF-L0DBU2-F1
#
_cell.length_a   1.000
_cell.length_b   1.000
_cell.length_c   1.000
_cell.angle_alpha   90.00
_cell.angle_beta   90.00
_cell.angle_gamma   90.00
#
_symmetry.space_group_name_H-M   'P 1'
#
loop_
_entity.id
_entity.type
_entity.pdbx_description
1 polymer ?
#
loop_
_entity_poly.entity_id
_entity_poly.type
_entity_poly.pdbx_seq_one_letter_code
_entity_poly.pdbx_strand_id
1 'polypeptide(L)'
;MTFATDEDTAGFDLLERIAAALRDELGIAIEEQPGLRDPSQASQVNRAFLITSRCILKAIAASDVDRPVYLHGTLFRLVRRRLVTGGLAEDQVEFLLGLEAGHIDWLAYFLLAPWQEIERVIREEYPGNPLAK
;
A
#
# COMPACT_ATOMS: atom_id res chain seq x y z
N MET A 1 4.86 22.58 7.23
CA MET A 1 3.96 21.57 7.81
C MET A 1 2.56 21.97 7.41
N THR A 2 2.10 21.51 6.25
CA THR A 2 0.80 21.89 5.68
C THR A 2 -0.22 20.88 6.16
N PHE A 3 -1.24 21.35 6.88
CA PHE A 3 -2.34 20.53 7.36
C PHE A 3 -3.11 19.98 6.16
N ALA A 4 -3.39 18.68 6.16
CA ALA A 4 -4.23 18.06 5.14
C ALA A 4 -5.59 18.76 5.12
N THR A 5 -6.05 19.16 3.95
CA THR A 5 -7.36 19.75 3.74
C THR A 5 -8.47 18.69 3.85
N ASP A 6 -9.73 19.10 4.04
CA ASP A 6 -10.87 18.15 4.06
C ASP A 6 -10.98 17.36 2.74
N GLU A 7 -10.58 17.96 1.60
CA GLU A 7 -10.51 17.29 0.29
C GLU A 7 -9.41 16.22 0.23
N ASP A 8 -8.26 16.44 0.88
CA ASP A 8 -7.21 15.43 1.03
C ASP A 8 -7.72 14.21 1.82
N THR A 9 -8.55 14.45 2.83
CA THR A 9 -9.15 13.41 3.67
C THR A 9 -10.18 12.59 2.90
N ALA A 10 -11.01 13.24 2.08
CA ALA A 10 -11.97 12.56 1.22
C ALA A 10 -11.29 11.66 0.16
N GLY A 11 -10.20 12.12 -0.43
CA GLY A 11 -9.40 11.31 -1.36
C GLY A 11 -8.76 10.10 -0.69
N PHE A 12 -8.24 10.30 0.52
CA PHE A 12 -7.67 9.24 1.34
C PHE A 12 -8.68 8.13 1.63
N ASP A 13 -9.86 8.49 2.14
CA ASP A 13 -10.93 7.54 2.47
C ASP A 13 -11.48 6.83 1.23
N LEU A 14 -11.55 7.52 0.09
CA LEU A 14 -11.96 6.90 -1.18
C LEU A 14 -10.98 5.82 -1.62
N LEU A 15 -9.68 6.08 -1.57
CA LEU A 15 -8.66 5.08 -1.94
C LEU A 15 -8.70 3.87 -1.01
N GLU A 16 -8.91 4.09 0.30
CA GLU A 16 -9.06 3.01 1.27
C GLU A 16 -10.27 2.12 0.95
N ARG A 17 -11.41 2.74 0.62
CA ARG A 17 -12.64 2.04 0.22
C ARG A 17 -12.50 1.28 -1.09
N ILE A 18 -11.83 1.85 -2.09
CA ILE A 18 -11.55 1.16 -3.36
C ILE A 18 -10.66 -0.05 -3.09
N ALA A 19 -9.59 0.11 -2.31
CA ALA A 19 -8.72 -1.00 -1.95
C ALA A 19 -9.52 -2.09 -1.20
N ALA A 20 -10.41 -1.72 -0.29
CA ALA A 20 -11.30 -2.68 0.40
C ALA A 20 -12.22 -3.42 -0.56
N ALA A 21 -12.93 -2.70 -1.43
CA ALA A 21 -13.81 -3.30 -2.42
C ALA A 21 -13.07 -4.25 -3.38
N LEU A 22 -11.85 -3.89 -3.81
CA LEU A 22 -11.02 -4.77 -4.63
C LEU A 22 -10.62 -6.05 -3.89
N ARG A 23 -10.34 -5.97 -2.58
CA ARG A 23 -10.06 -7.16 -1.77
C ARG A 23 -11.26 -8.05 -1.58
N ASP A 24 -12.42 -7.45 -1.32
CA ASP A 24 -13.67 -8.18 -1.11
C ASP A 24 -14.12 -8.89 -2.39
N GLU A 25 -13.94 -8.23 -3.55
CA GLU A 25 -14.31 -8.78 -4.86
C GLU A 25 -13.31 -9.82 -5.36
N LEU A 26 -12.00 -9.54 -5.26
CA LEU A 26 -10.95 -10.36 -5.88
C LEU A 26 -10.37 -11.41 -4.93
N GLY A 27 -10.48 -11.22 -3.61
CA GLY A 27 -10.10 -12.18 -2.58
C GLY A 27 -8.71 -12.82 -2.80
N ILE A 28 -8.69 -14.15 -2.73
CA ILE A 28 -7.49 -15.03 -2.81
C ILE A 28 -6.85 -15.02 -4.23
N ALA A 29 -7.47 -14.38 -5.22
CA ALA A 29 -7.02 -14.39 -6.61
C ALA A 29 -6.07 -13.24 -7.01
N ILE A 30 -5.60 -12.42 -6.06
CA ILE A 30 -4.54 -11.44 -6.35
C ILE A 30 -3.21 -12.20 -6.42
N GLU A 31 -2.85 -12.65 -7.62
CA GLU A 31 -1.56 -13.31 -7.90
C GLU A 31 -0.35 -12.45 -7.47
N GLU A 32 0.15 -12.82 -6.29
CA GLU A 32 1.51 -13.16 -5.86
C GLU A 32 2.73 -12.25 -6.05
N GLN A 33 2.72 -11.12 -6.78
CA GLN A 33 3.96 -10.32 -6.87
C GLN A 33 3.77 -8.80 -6.70
N PRO A 34 4.45 -8.18 -5.71
CA PRO A 34 4.51 -6.73 -5.58
C PRO A 34 5.27 -6.05 -6.72
N GLY A 35 6.00 -6.82 -7.55
CA GLY A 35 6.84 -6.29 -8.63
C GLY A 35 8.33 -6.18 -8.27
N LEU A 36 8.76 -6.69 -7.10
CA LEU A 36 10.13 -6.86 -6.59
C LEU A 36 11.23 -6.08 -7.35
N ARG A 37 11.64 -6.55 -8.54
CA ARG A 37 12.78 -5.97 -9.30
C ARG A 37 12.38 -5.19 -10.56
N ASP A 38 11.13 -5.31 -10.99
CA ASP A 38 10.61 -4.65 -12.18
C ASP A 38 9.10 -4.37 -11.99
N PRO A 39 8.66 -3.10 -12.00
CA PRO A 39 7.24 -2.74 -11.93
C PRO A 39 6.37 -3.42 -13.00
N SER A 40 6.95 -3.90 -14.10
CA SER A 40 6.24 -4.69 -15.13
C SER A 40 5.77 -6.06 -14.62
N GLN A 41 6.42 -6.59 -13.58
CA GLN A 41 6.10 -7.85 -12.90
C GLN A 41 5.03 -7.69 -11.82
N ALA A 42 4.68 -6.44 -11.45
CA ALA A 42 3.55 -6.22 -10.57
C ALA A 42 2.25 -6.71 -11.23
N SER A 43 1.37 -7.31 -10.42
CA SER A 43 0.08 -7.82 -10.92
C SER A 43 -0.72 -6.73 -11.65
N GLN A 44 -1.56 -7.13 -12.61
CA GLN A 44 -2.38 -6.17 -13.37
C GLN A 44 -3.27 -5.34 -12.43
N VAL A 45 -3.78 -5.95 -11.36
CA VAL A 45 -4.59 -5.28 -10.34
C VAL A 45 -3.77 -4.25 -9.57
N ASN A 46 -2.54 -4.58 -9.17
CA ASN A 46 -1.65 -3.65 -8.47
C ASN A 46 -1.37 -2.40 -9.32
N ARG A 47 -1.02 -2.61 -10.59
CA ARG A 47 -0.79 -1.52 -11.56
C ARG A 47 -2.04 -0.70 -11.83
N ALA A 48 -3.20 -1.35 -11.99
CA ALA A 48 -4.47 -0.67 -12.19
C ALA A 48 -4.83 0.20 -10.97
N PHE A 49 -4.65 -0.31 -9.76
CA PHE A 49 -4.87 0.45 -8.54
C PHE A 49 -3.93 1.66 -8.42
N LEU A 50 -2.65 1.51 -8.77
CA LEU A 50 -1.71 2.64 -8.80
C LEU A 50 -2.09 3.72 -9.81
N ILE A 51 -2.54 3.31 -11.01
CA ILE A 51 -3.04 4.24 -12.03
C ILE A 51 -4.29 4.97 -11.52
N THR A 52 -5.25 4.25 -10.95
CA THR A 52 -6.46 4.84 -10.36
C THR A 52 -6.10 5.80 -9.23
N SER A 53 -5.17 5.43 -8.36
CA SER A 53 -4.68 6.28 -7.27
C SER A 53 -4.05 7.56 -7.80
N ARG A 54 -3.20 7.47 -8.85
CA ARG A 54 -2.62 8.64 -9.53
C ARG A 54 -3.69 9.57 -10.08
N CYS A 55 -4.72 9.02 -10.72
CA CYS A 55 -5.81 9.81 -11.32
C CYS A 55 -6.62 10.55 -10.26
N ILE A 56 -7.02 9.86 -9.18
CA ILE A 56 -7.79 10.44 -8.08
C ILE A 56 -6.97 11.53 -7.38
N LEU A 57 -5.73 11.22 -6.99
CA LEU A 57 -4.89 12.19 -6.29
C LEU A 57 -4.54 13.38 -7.18
N LYS A 58 -4.35 13.20 -8.49
CA LYS A 58 -4.15 14.31 -9.43
C LYS A 58 -5.37 15.25 -9.49
N ALA A 59 -6.58 14.74 -9.31
CA ALA A 59 -7.81 15.52 -9.37
C ALA A 59 -8.05 16.37 -8.13
N ILE A 60 -7.52 15.95 -6.97
CA ILE A 60 -7.75 16.60 -5.67
C ILE A 60 -6.53 17.34 -5.13
N ALA A 61 -5.31 16.97 -5.55
CA ALA A 61 -4.10 17.60 -5.04
C ALA A 61 -3.97 19.04 -5.55
N ALA A 62 -3.51 19.92 -4.67
CA ALA A 62 -3.18 21.29 -5.03
C ALA A 62 -2.11 21.35 -6.14
N SER A 63 -2.19 22.40 -6.96
CA SER A 63 -1.39 22.55 -8.18
C SER A 63 0.12 22.60 -7.94
N ASP A 64 0.54 23.01 -6.74
CA ASP A 64 1.91 23.25 -6.30
C ASP A 64 2.55 22.03 -5.61
N VAL A 65 1.80 20.95 -5.42
CA VAL A 65 2.28 19.74 -4.75
C VAL A 65 3.07 18.85 -5.72
N ASP A 66 4.21 18.33 -5.25
CA ASP A 66 4.93 17.25 -5.92
C ASP A 66 4.08 15.97 -5.89
N ARG A 67 3.49 15.63 -7.05
CA ARG A 67 2.51 14.54 -7.18
C ARG A 67 3.10 13.16 -6.89
N PRO A 68 4.28 12.76 -7.41
CA PRO A 68 4.95 11.53 -6.99
C PRO A 68 5.11 11.41 -5.47
N VAL A 69 5.61 12.47 -4.82
CA VAL A 69 5.81 12.48 -3.35
C VAL A 69 4.48 12.37 -2.61
N TYR A 70 3.47 13.11 -3.06
CA TYR A 70 2.15 13.10 -2.44
C TYR A 70 1.44 11.74 -2.57
N LEU A 71 1.55 11.10 -3.74
CA LEU A 71 1.04 9.75 -3.95
C LEU A 71 1.74 8.74 -3.03
N HIS A 72 3.08 8.77 -3.00
CA HIS A 72 3.86 7.89 -2.13
C HIS A 72 3.47 8.05 -0.66
N GLY A 73 3.49 9.29 -0.15
CA GLY A 73 3.14 9.58 1.24
C GLY A 73 1.68 9.25 1.59
N THR A 74 0.78 9.31 0.61
CA THR A 74 -0.62 8.89 0.80
C THR A 74 -0.74 7.37 0.92
N LEU A 75 -0.15 6.63 -0.01
CA LEU A 75 -0.15 5.16 0.04
C LEU A 75 0.58 4.65 1.28
N PHE A 76 1.69 5.27 1.68
CA PHE A 76 2.42 4.94 2.90
C PHE A 76 1.54 5.04 4.15
N ARG A 77 0.80 6.15 4.29
CA ARG A 77 -0.13 6.38 5.40
C ARG A 77 -1.28 5.37 5.39
N LEU A 78 -1.83 5.04 4.21
CA LEU A 78 -2.89 4.04 4.07
C LEU A 78 -2.41 2.64 4.47
N VAL A 79 -1.23 2.22 4.00
CA VAL A 79 -0.63 0.94 4.39
C VAL A 79 -0.41 0.88 5.88
N ARG A 80 0.23 1.89 6.47
CA ARG A 80 0.48 1.94 7.92
C ARG A 80 -0.83 1.81 8.70
N ARG A 81 -1.86 2.60 8.34
CA ARG A 81 -3.18 2.53 8.98
C ARG A 81 -3.75 1.12 8.93
N ARG A 82 -3.72 0.49 7.75
CA ARG A 82 -4.22 -0.86 7.54
C ARG A 82 -3.47 -1.89 8.39
N LEU A 83 -2.14 -1.87 8.36
CA LEU A 83 -1.30 -2.83 9.08
C LEU A 83 -1.49 -2.73 10.60
N VAL A 84 -1.52 -1.50 11.14
CA VAL A 84 -1.79 -1.25 12.57
C VAL A 84 -3.20 -1.70 12.95
N THR A 85 -4.21 -1.38 12.13
CA THR A 85 -5.61 -1.79 12.40
C THR A 85 -5.79 -3.30 12.30
N GLY A 86 -4.99 -3.98 11.48
CA GLY A 86 -4.94 -5.44 11.39
C GLY A 86 -4.21 -6.11 12.56
N GLY A 87 -3.67 -5.34 13.50
CA GLY A 87 -3.09 -5.86 14.75
C GLY A 87 -1.61 -6.23 14.67
N LEU A 88 -0.88 -5.78 13.64
CA LEU A 88 0.57 -5.95 13.61
C LEU A 88 1.26 -5.07 14.65
N ALA A 89 2.35 -5.59 15.21
CA ALA A 89 3.21 -4.83 16.12
C ALA A 89 4.00 -3.76 15.34
N GLU A 90 4.37 -2.67 16.02
CA GLU A 90 5.01 -1.51 15.40
C GLU A 90 6.30 -1.87 14.65
N ASP A 91 7.11 -2.77 15.20
CA ASP A 91 8.35 -3.27 14.59
C ASP A 91 8.10 -4.04 13.29
N GLN A 92 7.03 -4.83 13.22
CA GLN A 92 6.59 -5.52 11.99
C GLN A 92 6.05 -4.53 10.96
N VAL A 93 5.31 -3.50 11.39
CA VAL A 93 4.80 -2.45 10.50
C VAL A 93 5.95 -1.68 9.87
N GLU A 94 6.91 -1.22 10.66
CA GLU A 94 8.08 -0.50 10.18
C GLU A 94 8.97 -1.37 9.29
N PHE A 95 9.09 -2.67 9.60
CA PHE A 95 9.75 -3.63 8.72
C PHE A 95 9.07 -3.73 7.35
N LEU A 96 7.76 -3.95 7.30
CA LEU A 96 7.02 -4.07 6.03
C LEU A 96 7.04 -2.77 5.23
N LEU A 97 6.93 -1.61 5.90
CA LEU A 97 7.05 -0.30 5.26
C LEU A 97 8.47 -0.01 4.76
N GLY A 98 9.47 -0.63 5.38
CA GLY A 98 10.88 -0.57 4.99
C GLY A 98 11.28 -1.58 3.91
N LEU A 99 10.43 -2.56 3.59
CA LEU A 99 10.70 -3.50 2.50
C LEU A 99 10.85 -2.75 1.18
N GLU A 100 11.90 -3.14 0.45
CA GLU A 100 12.35 -2.55 -0.83
C GLU A 100 12.22 -1.02 -0.88
N ALA A 101 12.87 -0.31 0.05
CA ALA A 101 13.08 1.15 0.04
C ALA A 101 11.81 2.00 -0.18
N GLY A 102 10.62 1.48 0.16
CA GLY A 102 9.37 2.20 -0.06
C GLY A 102 9.00 2.30 -1.55
N HIS A 103 9.36 1.33 -2.38
CA HIS A 103 8.84 1.25 -3.74
C HIS A 103 7.31 1.24 -3.71
N ILE A 104 6.71 2.11 -4.54
CA ILE A 104 5.27 2.37 -4.52
C ILE A 104 4.44 1.10 -4.81
N ASP A 105 5.01 0.15 -5.54
CA ASP A 105 4.36 -1.11 -5.90
C ASP A 105 4.17 -2.02 -4.67
N TRP A 106 5.07 -1.95 -3.67
CA TRP A 106 4.88 -2.62 -2.37
C TRP A 106 3.78 -1.99 -1.55
N LEU A 107 3.67 -0.67 -1.56
CA LEU A 107 2.62 0.01 -0.82
C LEU A 107 1.24 -0.36 -1.38
N ALA A 108 1.11 -0.40 -2.70
CA ALA A 108 -0.12 -0.85 -3.34
C ALA A 108 -0.35 -2.36 -3.11
N TYR A 109 0.69 -3.19 -3.12
CA TYR A 109 0.59 -4.60 -2.77
C TYR A 109 0.05 -4.79 -1.34
N PHE A 110 0.60 -4.14 -0.31
CA PHE A 110 0.10 -4.29 1.06
C PHE A 110 -1.33 -3.75 1.24
N LEU A 111 -1.75 -2.79 0.41
CA LEU A 111 -3.14 -2.33 0.37
C LEU A 111 -4.09 -3.33 -0.30
N LEU A 112 -3.60 -4.24 -1.12
CA LEU A 112 -4.45 -5.15 -1.88
C LEU A 112 -4.31 -6.61 -1.43
N ALA A 113 -3.16 -7.00 -0.89
CA ALA A 113 -2.89 -8.36 -0.48
C ALA A 113 -3.90 -8.83 0.58
N PRO A 114 -4.34 -10.09 0.53
CA PRO A 114 -5.08 -10.69 1.63
C PRO A 114 -4.18 -10.79 2.87
N TRP A 115 -4.78 -10.88 4.06
CA TRP A 115 -4.02 -10.86 5.31
C TRP A 115 -3.03 -12.03 5.43
N GLN A 116 -3.42 -13.21 4.92
CA GLN A 116 -2.59 -14.40 4.89
C GLN A 116 -1.28 -14.19 4.12
N GLU A 117 -1.28 -13.38 3.07
CA GLU A 117 -0.07 -13.03 2.31
C GLU A 117 0.83 -12.09 3.09
N ILE A 118 0.25 -11.13 3.81
CA ILE A 118 1.02 -10.23 4.69
C ILE A 118 1.69 -11.05 5.81
N GLU A 119 0.96 -12.00 6.41
CA GLU A 119 1.50 -12.92 7.40
C GLU A 119 2.59 -13.84 6.81
N ARG A 120 2.45 -14.26 5.54
CA ARG A 120 3.48 -15.04 4.84
C ARG A 120 4.77 -14.22 4.68
N VAL A 121 4.68 -12.97 4.22
CA VAL A 121 5.85 -12.08 4.08
C VAL A 121 6.55 -11.86 5.42
N ILE A 122 5.80 -11.59 6.50
CA ILE A 122 6.37 -11.49 7.85
C ILE A 122 7.07 -12.80 8.23
N ARG A 123 6.46 -13.95 7.94
CA ARG A 123 7.04 -15.22 8.33
C ARG A 123 8.35 -15.52 7.61
N GLU A 124 8.43 -15.18 6.33
CA GLU A 124 9.56 -15.51 5.47
C GLU A 124 10.70 -14.50 5.62
N GLU A 125 10.39 -13.21 5.77
CA GLU A 125 11.36 -12.13 5.63
C GLU A 125 11.66 -11.38 6.94
N TYR A 126 10.79 -11.47 7.97
CA TYR A 126 10.97 -10.69 9.21
C TYR A 126 12.15 -11.23 10.05
N PRO A 127 13.21 -10.45 10.30
CA PRO A 127 14.41 -10.92 11.01
C PRO A 127 14.16 -11.31 12.47
N GLY A 128 13.06 -10.85 13.08
CA GLY A 128 12.65 -11.23 14.44
C GLY A 128 11.88 -12.55 14.53
N ASN A 129 11.58 -13.21 13.40
CA ASN A 129 10.88 -14.48 13.40
C ASN A 129 11.88 -15.65 13.62
N PRO A 130 11.75 -16.48 14.68
CA PRO A 130 12.64 -17.63 14.92
C PRO A 130 12.58 -18.71 13.83
N LEU A 131 11.70 -18.56 12.82
CA LEU A 131 11.54 -19.47 11.68
C LEU A 131 11.96 -18.87 10.33
N ALA A 132 12.41 -17.61 10.28
CA ALA A 132 12.97 -17.03 9.06
C ALA A 132 14.30 -17.74 8.73
N LYS A 133 14.44 -18.26 7.51
CA LYS A 133 15.62 -19.02 7.04
C LYS A 133 16.43 -18.21 6.04
#